data_AF-A0A416MEM7-F1
#
_entry.id   AF-A0A416MEM7-F1
#
_cell.length_a   1.000
_cell.length_b   1.000
_cell.length_c   1.000
_cell.angle_alpha   90.00
_cell.angle_beta   90.00
_cell.angle_gamma   90.00
#
_symmetry.space_group_name_H-M   'P 1'
#
loop_
_entity.id
_entity.type
_entity.pdbx_description
1 polymer ?
#
loop_
_entity_poly.entity_id
_entity_poly.type
_entity_poly.pdbx_seq_one_letter_code
_entity_poly.pdbx_strand_id
1 'polypeptide(L)' 'MGRSSEHQRVQREGKKRDYETCCVCGNKEKPEGHHVIDYQYGGAATLDNIVTLCQKCHKQVHRGNIDLIKF' A
#
# COMPACT_ATOMS: atom_id res chain seq x y z
N MET A 1 8.38 11.02 -15.24
CA MET A 1 7.01 11.44 -14.85
C MET A 1 6.93 11.51 -13.33
N GLY A 2 6.65 12.67 -12.74
CA GLY A 2 6.44 12.80 -11.29
C GLY A 2 5.14 12.11 -10.89
N ARG A 3 5.13 11.42 -9.74
CA ARG A 3 3.91 10.84 -9.17
C ARG A 3 2.88 11.95 -8.96
N SER A 4 1.64 11.74 -9.39
CA SER A 4 0.57 12.75 -9.25
C SER A 4 0.33 13.11 -7.78
N SER A 5 -0.18 14.31 -7.51
CA SER A 5 -0.56 14.75 -6.16
C SER A 5 -1.57 13.78 -5.50
N GLU A 6 -2.48 13.25 -6.31
CA GLU A 6 -3.49 12.28 -5.89
C GLU A 6 -2.86 11.00 -5.33
N HIS A 7 -1.80 10.49 -5.97
CA HIS A 7 -1.06 9.29 -5.52
C HIS A 7 -0.48 9.45 -4.12
N GLN A 8 0.05 10.64 -3.80
CA GLN A 8 0.58 10.94 -2.47
C GLN A 8 -0.55 11.12 -1.45
N ARG A 9 -1.68 11.72 -1.85
CA ARG A 9 -2.85 11.89 -0.99
C ARG A 9 -3.41 10.54 -0.56
N VAL A 10 -3.69 9.64 -1.49
CA VAL A 10 -4.33 8.35 -1.15
C VAL A 10 -3.43 7.43 -0.33
N GLN A 11 -2.12 7.45 -0.55
CA GLN A 11 -1.19 6.72 0.32
C GLN A 11 -1.21 7.25 1.75
N ARG A 12 -1.26 8.58 1.93
CA ARG A 12 -1.35 9.17 3.27
C ARG A 12 -2.66 8.81 3.95
N GLU A 13 -3.78 8.91 3.24
CA GLU A 13 -5.09 8.58 3.80
C GLU A 13 -5.24 7.08 4.11
N GLY A 14 -4.71 6.19 3.27
CA GLY A 14 -4.64 4.76 3.57
C GLY A 14 -3.86 4.46 4.85
N LYS A 15 -2.72 5.13 5.05
CA LYS A 15 -1.95 5.01 6.31
C LYS A 15 -2.72 5.48 7.53
N LYS A 16 -3.48 6.57 7.42
CA LYS A 16 -4.32 7.04 8.54
C LYS A 16 -5.43 6.04 8.86
N ARG A 17 -6.11 5.51 7.83
CA ARG A 17 -7.14 4.48 7.98
C ARG A 17 -6.61 3.25 8.72
N ASP A 18 -5.39 2.83 8.39
CA ASP A 18 -4.77 1.64 8.98
C ASP A 18 -4.00 1.96 10.28
N TYR A 19 -4.22 3.15 10.89
CA TYR A 19 -3.56 3.58 12.13
C TYR A 19 -2.03 3.48 12.09
N GLU A 20 -1.43 3.79 10.94
CA GLU A 20 0.00 3.66 10.68
C GLU A 20 0.54 2.28 11.07
N THR A 21 -0.26 1.24 10.81
CA THR A 21 0.04 -0.14 11.20
C THR A 21 0.05 -1.03 9.96
N CYS A 22 1.08 -1.86 9.84
CA CYS A 22 1.18 -2.84 8.76
C CYS A 22 0.02 -3.83 8.84
N CYS A 23 -0.81 -3.91 7.80
CA CYS A 23 -1.96 -4.82 7.75
C CYS A 23 -1.58 -6.29 7.67
N VAL A 24 -0.31 -6.60 7.39
CA VAL A 24 0.19 -7.99 7.28
C VAL A 24 0.80 -8.51 8.59
N CYS A 25 1.56 -7.68 9.31
CA CYS A 25 2.33 -8.13 10.47
C CYS A 25 2.16 -7.27 11.72
N GLY A 26 1.39 -6.18 11.68
CA GLY A 26 1.16 -5.28 12.81
C GLY A 26 2.31 -4.32 13.12
N ASN A 27 3.43 -4.35 12.39
CA ASN A 27 4.52 -3.41 12.63
C ASN A 27 4.12 -1.96 12.29
N LYS A 28 4.50 -1.01 13.14
CA LYS A 28 4.24 0.44 12.98
C LYS A 28 5.47 1.25 12.57
N GLU A 29 6.61 0.60 12.37
CA GLU A 29 7.84 1.29 12.00
C GLU A 29 7.82 1.69 10.52
N LYS A 30 7.79 3.02 10.29
CA LYS A 30 7.88 3.67 8.96
C LYS A 30 7.02 2.98 7.88
N PRO A 31 5.69 2.85 8.11
CA PRO A 31 4.82 2.19 7.16
C PRO A 31 4.60 3.05 5.90
N GLU A 32 4.34 2.37 4.81
CA GLU A 32 4.14 2.91 3.46
C GLU A 32 2.78 2.46 2.93
N GLY A 33 2.11 3.32 2.15
CA GLY A 33 0.88 2.95 1.46
C GLY A 33 1.23 2.22 0.17
N HIS A 34 0.90 0.93 0.10
CA HIS A 34 1.14 0.11 -1.07
C HIS A 34 -0.12 0.04 -1.94
N HIS A 35 0.03 0.16 -3.26
CA HIS A 35 -1.09 -0.02 -4.19
C HIS A 35 -1.30 -1.52 -4.41
N VAL A 36 -2.49 -2.04 -4.12
CA VAL A 36 -2.80 -3.47 -4.25
C VAL A 36 -2.88 -3.86 -5.73
N ILE A 37 -3.58 -3.06 -6.52
CA ILE A 37 -3.62 -3.14 -7.98
C ILE A 37 -2.69 -2.07 -8.52
N ASP A 38 -1.68 -2.53 -9.24
CA ASP A 38 -0.68 -1.72 -9.89
C ASP A 38 -1.32 -0.71 -10.87
N TYR A 39 -0.83 0.53 -10.88
CA TYR A 39 -1.38 1.61 -11.73
C TYR A 39 -1.37 1.24 -13.22
N GLN A 40 -0.35 0.48 -13.63
CA GLN A 40 -0.19 -0.05 -14.99
C GLN A 40 -1.33 -0.99 -15.43
N TYR A 41 -2.07 -1.58 -14.50
CA TYR A 41 -3.25 -2.43 -14.77
C TYR A 41 -4.57 -1.69 -14.55
N GLY A 42 -4.56 -0.35 -14.49
CA GLY A 42 -5.77 0.44 -14.25
C GLY A 42 -6.14 0.55 -12.77
N GLY A 43 -5.20 0.25 -11.86
CA GLY A 43 -5.37 0.47 -10.43
C GLY A 43 -5.65 1.95 -10.15
N ALA A 44 -6.91 2.26 -9.84
CA ALA A 44 -7.30 3.62 -9.51
C ALA A 44 -6.55 4.08 -8.25
N ALA A 45 -6.20 5.37 -8.20
CA ALA A 45 -5.72 6.00 -6.98
C ALA A 45 -6.92 6.22 -6.03
N THR A 46 -7.50 5.13 -5.53
CA THR A 46 -8.57 5.11 -4.55
C THR A 46 -8.04 4.61 -3.23
N LEU A 47 -8.70 5.01 -2.15
CA LEU A 47 -8.35 4.61 -0.79
C LEU A 47 -8.44 3.08 -0.62
N ASP A 48 -9.43 2.45 -1.26
CA ASP A 48 -9.65 1.00 -1.24
C ASP A 48 -8.54 0.20 -1.94
N ASN A 49 -7.83 0.82 -2.88
CA ASN A 49 -6.70 0.21 -3.56
C ASN A 49 -5.36 0.41 -2.82
N ILE A 50 -5.39 0.96 -1.60
CA ILE A 50 -4.20 1.14 -0.76
C ILE A 50 -4.26 0.19 0.44
N VAL A 51 -3.13 -0.45 0.74
CA VAL A 51 -2.91 -1.17 2.00
C VAL A 51 -1.64 -0.66 2.67
N THR A 52 -1.68 -0.47 3.99
CA THR A 52 -0.50 -0.01 4.73
C THR A 52 0.42 -1.17 5.05
N LEU A 53 1.69 -1.08 4.64
CA LEU A 53 2.70 -2.11 4.84
C LEU A 53 3.98 -1.50 5.47
N CYS A 54 4.61 -2.24 6.38
CA CYS A 54 5.99 -1.91 6.75
C CYS A 54 6.94 -2.23 5.58
N GLN A 55 8.12 -1.59 5.56
CA GLN A 55 9.10 -1.78 4.49
C GLN A 55 9.47 -3.25 4.21
N LYS A 56 9.48 -4.10 5.24
CA LYS A 56 9.75 -5.54 5.09
C LYS A 56 8.65 -6.24 4.30
N CYS A 57 7.40 -6.12 4.73
CA CYS A 57 6.24 -6.71 4.04
C CYS A 57 6.07 -6.10 2.64
N HIS A 58 6.28 -4.80 2.49
CA HIS A 58 6.20 -4.12 1.21
C HIS A 58 7.15 -4.73 0.17
N LYS A 59 8.41 -4.97 0.54
CA LYS A 59 9.38 -5.67 -0.32
C LYS A 59 8.98 -7.12 -0.60
N GLN A 60 8.38 -7.81 0.36
CA GLN A 60 7.94 -9.21 0.17
C GLN A 60 6.77 -9.30 -0.83
N VAL A 61 5.83 -8.36 -0.81
CA VAL A 61 4.76 -8.27 -1.81
C VAL A 61 5.35 -8.06 -3.21
N HIS A 62 6.27 -7.11 -3.38
CA HIS A 62 6.95 -6.90 -4.67
C HIS A 62 7.77 -8.12 -5.14
N ARG A 63 8.17 -9.01 -4.23
CA ARG A 63 8.86 -10.26 -4.55
C ARG A 63 7.91 -11.42 -4.87
N GLY A 64 6.60 -11.26 -4.68
CA GLY A 64 5.62 -12.34 -4.81
C GLY A 64 5.60 -13.32 -3.64
N ASN A 65 6.19 -12.97 -2.49
CA ASN A 65 6.19 -13.83 -1.30
C ASN A 65 4.95 -13.65 -0.42
N ILE A 66 4.16 -12.59 -0.67
CA ILE A 66 2.96 -12.25 0.08
C ILE A 66 1.88 -11.83 -0.91
N ASP A 67 0.81 -12.62 -0.98
CA ASP A 67 -0.38 -12.27 -1.75
C ASP A 67 -1.32 -11.43 -0.89
N LEU A 68 -1.66 -10.23 -1.39
CA LEU A 68 -2.58 -9.31 -0.74
C LEU A 68 -4.05 -9.58 -1.10
N ILE A 69 -4.29 -10.31 -2.19
CA ILE A 69 -5.62 -10.73 -2.64
C ILE A 69 -5.66 -12.25 -2.53
N LYS A 70 -6.60 -12.77 -1.74
CA LYS A 70 -6.94 -14.19 -1.72
C LYS A 70 -8.32 -14.37 -2.34
N PHE A 71 -8.43 -15.28 -3.29
CA PHE A 71 -9.69 -15.73 -3.88
C PHE A 71 -10.27 -16.88 -3.06
#